data_AF-A0A3M0Y057-F1
#
_entry.id   AF-A0A3M0Y057-F1
#
_cell.length_a   1.000
_cell.length_b   1.000
_cell.length_c   1.000
_cell.angle_alpha   90.00
_cell.angle_beta   90.00
_cell.angle_gamma   90.00
#
_symmetry.space_group_name_H-M   'P 1'
#
loop_
_entity.id
_entity.type
_entity.pdbx_description
1 polymer ?
#
loop_
_entity_poly.entity_id
_entity_poly.type
_entity_poly.pdbx_seq_one_letter_code
_entity_poly.pdbx_strand_id
1 'polypeptide(L)'
;MRRPKTLWLAMARETLRLTLLTALLCTVVIAFVAALPPYAQGRIGPFDALRYMTLAAPAMAQFVLPFAAGFGATLAHHRLAADNELVAAVAAGISRGALLAPAVFCGLVLALVLALSANFVIPRTLLAMERLVRKDAASLLVNAVEKGEAAELGDVRIHADDVVVAQRDPSGDERLTLTGFVALVVDPETGAPKLDIAAQVADVALRHAEQDGQPVVLVAMRLSNVVAKRQGEVAAVMDRMEPAPWIVPSPVADDPKFLTLPGLLRLMRDPASHPASRARRRALASALALESALQSVREQLAAQGRLDLQTASGQPLALRASGASLLEQAPQAEGDTIALALEPLASSGRVQLQWRDPQEGLRVAWASAATLTIASSVDQPAATLSLTMQDVQLRGADGLQQPLARKEELVRNSLRLARDPAAQLTQLDDAALQARARETVRNAARPALLARRLAKLERTERRLRRAAMGNLHQRAALSLACAVMALAGAATAMLLAQAGPLIVYLWSFLPSLLGVIAISGGENTVEEHVATGLITLWSGVALVGLFALAMFLRVRRH
;
A
#
# COMPACT_ATOMS: atom_id res chain seq x y z
N MET A 1 33.55 42.19 -24.26
CA MET A 1 33.81 40.88 -24.92
C MET A 1 32.50 40.33 -25.50
N ARG A 2 32.40 40.15 -26.82
CA ARG A 2 31.23 39.52 -27.46
C ARG A 2 31.24 38.03 -27.10
N ARG A 3 30.17 37.52 -26.47
CA ARG A 3 30.04 36.09 -26.13
C ARG A 3 30.12 35.26 -27.43
N PRO A 4 30.93 34.18 -27.50
CA PRO A 4 31.10 33.37 -28.72
C PRO A 4 29.87 32.46 -28.95
N LYS A 5 28.75 33.08 -29.33
CA LYS A 5 27.44 32.41 -29.43
C LYS A 5 27.44 31.22 -30.40
N THR A 6 28.15 31.34 -31.52
CA THR A 6 28.25 30.29 -32.54
C THR A 6 28.97 29.05 -32.02
N LEU A 7 30.13 29.24 -31.37
CA LEU A 7 30.88 28.15 -30.74
C LEU A 7 30.06 27.48 -29.64
N TRP A 8 29.42 28.26 -28.77
CA TRP A 8 28.59 27.73 -27.70
C TRP A 8 27.41 26.92 -28.20
N LEU A 9 26.73 27.36 -29.26
CA LEU A 9 25.62 26.63 -29.85
C LEU A 9 26.08 25.32 -30.49
N ALA A 10 27.22 25.33 -31.20
CA ALA A 10 27.80 24.12 -31.79
C ALA A 10 28.20 23.11 -30.71
N MET A 11 28.90 23.55 -29.66
CA MET A 11 29.28 22.70 -28.53
C MET A 11 28.06 22.14 -27.77
N ALA A 12 27.04 22.98 -27.54
CA ALA A 12 25.81 22.55 -26.88
C ALA A 12 25.06 21.50 -27.72
N ARG A 13 24.95 21.72 -29.04
CA ARG A 13 24.30 20.77 -29.96
C ARG A 13 25.03 19.43 -29.96
N GLU A 14 26.35 19.43 -30.01
CA GLU A 14 27.13 18.19 -30.00
C GLU A 14 27.01 17.46 -28.66
N THR A 15 27.16 18.19 -27.55
CA THR A 15 27.00 17.65 -26.18
C THR A 15 25.62 17.00 -26.03
N LEU A 16 24.56 17.73 -26.39
CA LEU A 16 23.19 17.24 -26.27
C LEU A 16 22.93 16.03 -27.18
N ARG A 17 23.44 16.03 -28.42
CA ARG A 17 23.32 14.90 -29.35
C ARG A 17 23.94 13.64 -28.76
N LEU A 18 25.16 13.73 -28.25
CA LEU A 18 25.86 12.58 -27.68
C LEU A 18 25.19 12.10 -26.39
N THR A 19 24.79 13.02 -25.50
CA THR A 19 24.04 12.67 -24.30
C THR A 19 22.72 11.98 -24.62
N LEU A 20 21.93 12.49 -25.57
CA LEU A 20 20.65 11.88 -25.94
C LEU A 20 20.84 10.50 -26.59
N LEU A 21 21.88 10.32 -27.42
CA LEU A 21 22.19 9.02 -28.01
C LEU A 21 22.58 7.99 -26.94
N THR A 22 23.46 8.37 -26.02
CA THR A 22 23.87 7.51 -24.89
C THR A 22 22.68 7.19 -23.99
N ALA A 23 21.88 8.20 -23.65
CA ALA A 23 20.69 8.01 -22.82
C ALA A 23 19.69 7.08 -23.49
N LEU A 24 19.41 7.26 -24.78
CA LEU A 24 18.52 6.40 -25.55
C LEU A 24 19.00 4.95 -25.56
N LEU A 25 20.27 4.71 -25.91
CA LEU A 25 20.85 3.38 -25.99
C LEU A 25 20.74 2.64 -24.66
N CYS A 26 21.23 3.26 -23.58
CA CYS A 26 21.18 2.66 -22.25
C CYS A 26 19.75 2.47 -21.73
N THR A 27 18.86 3.43 -22.01
CA THR A 27 17.45 3.33 -21.59
C THR A 27 16.74 2.16 -22.29
N VAL A 28 16.97 1.96 -23.59
CA VAL A 28 16.38 0.83 -24.33
C VAL A 28 16.85 -0.50 -23.78
N VAL A 29 18.16 -0.64 -23.51
CA VAL A 29 18.74 -1.87 -22.94
C VAL A 29 18.14 -2.17 -21.56
N ILE A 30 18.08 -1.18 -20.66
CA ILE A 30 17.56 -1.39 -19.32
C ILE A 30 16.04 -1.62 -19.34
N ALA A 31 15.29 -0.92 -20.20
CA ALA A 31 13.85 -1.13 -20.35
C ALA A 31 13.53 -2.53 -20.88
N PHE A 32 14.37 -3.06 -21.79
CA PHE A 32 14.28 -4.45 -22.22
C PHE A 32 14.48 -5.42 -21.06
N VAL A 33 15.54 -5.23 -20.26
CA VAL A 33 15.79 -6.05 -19.06
C VAL A 33 14.62 -5.97 -18.07
N ALA A 34 14.03 -4.80 -17.87
CA ALA A 34 12.87 -4.61 -17.00
C ALA A 34 11.61 -5.35 -17.49
N ALA A 35 11.48 -5.58 -18.80
CA ALA A 35 10.37 -6.34 -19.38
C ALA A 35 10.56 -7.86 -19.31
N LEU A 36 11.78 -8.36 -19.03
CA LEU A 36 12.05 -9.79 -18.98
C LEU A 36 11.28 -10.52 -17.87
N PRO A 37 11.23 -10.05 -16.60
CA PRO A 37 10.51 -10.76 -15.55
C PRO A 37 9.01 -10.94 -15.84
N PRO A 38 8.22 -9.90 -16.18
CA PRO A 38 6.80 -10.11 -16.47
C PRO A 38 6.58 -10.95 -17.73
N TYR A 39 7.46 -10.87 -18.73
CA TYR A 39 7.37 -11.72 -19.93
C TYR A 39 7.67 -13.20 -19.62
N ALA A 40 8.76 -13.49 -18.91
CA ALA A 40 9.17 -14.85 -18.55
C ALA A 40 8.13 -15.53 -17.65
N GLN A 41 7.49 -14.77 -16.77
CA GLN A 41 6.41 -15.23 -15.90
C GLN A 41 5.07 -15.43 -16.65
N GLY A 42 5.01 -15.17 -17.96
CA GLY A 42 3.78 -15.27 -18.75
C GLY A 42 2.73 -14.20 -18.38
N ARG A 43 3.16 -13.08 -17.79
CA ARG A 43 2.27 -12.00 -17.37
C ARG A 43 1.87 -11.05 -18.50
N ILE A 44 2.67 -11.00 -19.56
CA ILE A 44 2.44 -10.12 -20.71
C ILE A 44 2.86 -10.84 -22.01
N GLY A 45 2.11 -10.61 -23.09
CA GLY A 45 2.47 -11.11 -24.42
C GLY A 45 3.63 -10.32 -25.08
N PRO A 46 4.12 -10.75 -26.26
CA PRO A 46 5.24 -10.08 -26.94
C PRO A 46 4.98 -8.62 -27.31
N PHE A 47 3.76 -8.30 -27.78
CA PHE A 47 3.38 -6.92 -28.10
C PHE A 47 3.21 -6.06 -26.84
N ASP A 48 2.67 -6.64 -25.78
CA ASP A 48 2.54 -5.98 -24.48
C ASP A 48 3.91 -5.78 -23.81
N ALA A 49 4.88 -6.65 -24.06
CA ALA A 49 6.27 -6.44 -23.65
C ALA A 49 6.87 -5.20 -24.29
N LEU A 50 6.67 -4.97 -25.60
CA LEU A 50 7.14 -3.74 -26.25
C LEU A 50 6.45 -2.49 -25.70
N ARG A 51 5.14 -2.58 -25.41
CA ARG A 51 4.39 -1.50 -24.77
C ARG A 51 4.90 -1.25 -23.34
N TYR A 52 5.17 -2.30 -22.58
CA TYR A 52 5.77 -2.23 -21.24
C TYR A 52 7.14 -1.55 -21.28
N MET A 53 8.02 -1.92 -22.21
CA MET A 53 9.32 -1.28 -22.41
C MET A 53 9.18 0.22 -22.69
N THR A 54 8.23 0.59 -23.56
CA THR A 54 7.97 2.00 -23.90
C THR A 54 7.50 2.80 -22.69
N LEU A 55 6.65 2.21 -21.85
CA LEU A 55 6.19 2.83 -20.61
C LEU A 55 7.28 2.83 -19.52
N ALA A 56 8.19 1.85 -19.51
CA ALA A 56 9.32 1.79 -18.58
C ALA A 56 10.42 2.81 -18.91
N ALA A 57 10.54 3.22 -20.17
CA ALA A 57 11.64 4.06 -20.65
C ALA A 57 11.84 5.36 -19.85
N PRO A 58 10.81 6.15 -19.49
CA PRO A 58 11.01 7.34 -18.66
C PRO A 58 11.58 7.02 -17.27
N ALA A 59 11.12 5.94 -16.64
CA ALA A 59 11.60 5.49 -15.34
C ALA A 59 13.07 5.04 -15.40
N MET A 60 13.46 4.32 -16.46
CA MET A 60 14.84 3.89 -16.65
C MET A 60 15.76 5.07 -17.02
N ALA A 61 15.28 6.00 -17.85
CA ALA A 61 16.00 7.20 -18.23
C ALA A 61 16.37 8.06 -17.01
N GLN A 62 15.55 8.08 -15.95
CA GLN A 62 15.85 8.82 -14.72
C GLN A 62 17.18 8.40 -14.07
N PHE A 63 17.56 7.13 -14.15
CA PHE A 63 18.82 6.62 -13.59
C PHE A 63 20.00 6.76 -14.57
N VAL A 64 19.72 6.74 -15.86
CA VAL A 64 20.72 6.81 -16.94
C VAL A 64 21.14 8.24 -17.28
N LEU A 65 20.20 9.19 -17.22
CA LEU A 65 20.42 10.57 -17.68
C LEU A 65 21.59 11.28 -17.00
N PRO A 66 21.80 11.19 -15.68
CA PRO A 66 22.97 11.80 -15.04
C PRO A 66 24.29 11.28 -15.62
N PHE A 67 24.39 9.96 -15.78
CA PHE A 67 25.54 9.32 -16.41
C PHE A 67 25.71 9.76 -17.87
N ALA A 68 24.64 9.74 -18.68
CA ALA A 68 24.69 10.14 -20.07
C ALA A 68 25.04 11.63 -20.25
N ALA A 69 24.65 12.49 -19.31
CA ALA A 69 25.01 13.90 -19.28
C ALA A 69 26.52 14.08 -19.06
N GLY A 70 27.09 13.37 -18.10
CA GLY A 70 28.55 13.35 -17.89
C GLY A 70 29.29 12.78 -19.09
N PHE A 71 28.90 11.59 -19.56
CA PHE A 71 29.56 10.90 -20.66
C PHE A 71 29.50 11.68 -21.99
N GLY A 72 28.33 12.20 -22.35
CA GLY A 72 28.17 13.00 -23.57
C GLY A 72 28.95 14.31 -23.53
N ALA A 73 29.00 14.97 -22.36
CA ALA A 73 29.85 16.15 -22.15
C ALA A 73 31.34 15.81 -22.27
N THR A 74 31.79 14.71 -21.66
CA THR A 74 33.16 14.22 -21.78
C THR A 74 33.53 13.97 -23.24
N LEU A 75 32.70 13.25 -23.99
CA LEU A 75 32.98 12.87 -25.38
C LEU A 75 33.04 14.11 -26.30
N ALA A 76 32.10 15.04 -26.15
CA ALA A 76 32.09 16.28 -26.91
C ALA A 76 33.37 17.11 -26.65
N HIS A 77 33.75 17.28 -25.38
CA HIS A 77 34.90 18.11 -25.01
C HIS A 77 36.23 17.43 -25.31
N HIS A 78 36.29 16.10 -25.19
CA HIS A 78 37.49 15.34 -25.52
C HIS A 78 37.79 15.40 -27.02
N ARG A 79 36.76 15.31 -27.89
CA ARG A 79 36.94 15.49 -29.33
C ARG A 79 37.50 16.86 -29.67
N LEU A 80 36.92 17.93 -29.12
CA LEU A 80 37.41 19.30 -29.32
C LEU A 80 38.85 19.50 -28.84
N ALA A 81 39.24 18.80 -27.78
CA ALA A 81 40.60 18.83 -27.28
C ALA A 81 41.57 18.04 -28.18
N ALA A 82 41.13 16.87 -28.68
CA ALA A 82 41.91 16.02 -29.59
C ALA A 82 42.13 16.67 -30.96
N ASP A 83 41.12 17.37 -31.49
CA ASP A 83 41.18 18.07 -32.77
C ASP A 83 41.86 19.45 -32.68
N ASN A 84 42.46 19.78 -31.53
CA ASN A 84 43.08 21.08 -31.23
C ASN A 84 42.15 22.31 -31.33
N GLU A 85 40.84 22.12 -31.50
CA GLU A 85 39.85 23.21 -31.51
C GLU A 85 39.81 23.95 -30.17
N LEU A 86 40.02 23.22 -29.06
CA LEU A 86 40.11 23.80 -27.73
C LEU A 86 41.30 24.77 -27.59
N VAL A 87 42.46 24.38 -28.14
CA VAL A 87 43.68 25.21 -28.12
C VAL A 87 43.49 26.44 -28.99
N ALA A 88 42.90 26.28 -30.19
CA ALA A 88 42.58 27.39 -31.08
C ALA A 88 41.61 28.40 -30.43
N ALA A 89 40.58 27.92 -29.74
CA ALA A 89 39.61 28.77 -29.04
C ALA A 89 40.26 29.59 -27.90
N VAL A 90 41.17 28.97 -27.14
CA VAL A 90 41.91 29.66 -26.07
C VAL A 90 42.89 30.68 -26.65
N ALA A 91 43.60 30.33 -27.73
CA ALA A 91 44.48 31.26 -28.45
C ALA A 91 43.72 32.48 -29.03
N ALA A 92 42.44 32.31 -29.40
CA ALA A 92 41.55 33.38 -29.84
C ALA A 92 40.98 34.24 -28.69
N GLY A 93 41.42 34.03 -27.44
CA GLY A 93 41.03 34.83 -26.28
C GLY A 93 39.76 34.36 -25.57
N ILE A 94 39.25 33.15 -25.85
CA ILE A 94 38.13 32.56 -25.12
C ILE A 94 38.66 31.89 -23.85
N SER A 95 38.15 32.27 -22.68
CA SER A 95 38.58 31.66 -21.42
C SER A 95 38.16 30.20 -21.33
N ARG A 96 38.98 29.35 -20.69
CA ARG A 96 38.66 27.92 -20.51
C ARG A 96 37.34 27.69 -19.75
N GLY A 97 37.04 28.56 -18.78
CA GLY A 97 35.75 28.53 -18.08
C GLY A 97 34.55 28.85 -18.99
N ALA A 98 34.72 29.71 -20.00
CA ALA A 98 33.68 29.99 -20.98
C ALA A 98 33.43 28.80 -21.93
N LEU A 99 34.40 27.92 -22.13
CA LEU A 99 34.23 26.69 -22.91
C LEU A 99 33.42 25.62 -22.17
N LEU A 100 33.32 25.67 -20.84
CA LEU A 100 32.48 24.78 -20.04
C LEU A 100 30.99 25.20 -19.99
N ALA A 101 30.70 26.47 -20.30
CA ALA A 101 29.33 27.01 -20.20
C ALA A 101 28.28 26.24 -21.02
N PRO A 102 28.57 25.78 -22.26
CA PRO A 102 27.63 24.95 -23.04
C PRO A 102 27.26 23.64 -22.35
N ALA A 103 28.22 22.96 -21.70
CA ALA A 103 27.97 21.71 -20.98
C ALA A 103 27.10 21.95 -19.74
N VAL A 104 27.40 22.99 -18.96
CA VAL A 104 26.60 23.38 -17.80
C VAL A 104 25.17 23.72 -18.21
N PHE A 105 25.01 24.48 -19.30
CA PHE A 105 23.69 24.80 -19.83
C PHE A 105 22.91 23.55 -20.24
N CYS A 106 23.53 22.63 -20.98
CA CYS A 106 22.90 21.35 -21.35
C CYS A 106 22.54 20.53 -20.11
N GLY A 107 23.43 20.44 -19.12
CA GLY A 107 23.19 19.74 -17.87
C GLY A 107 22.02 20.32 -17.07
N LEU A 108 21.87 21.65 -17.03
CA LEU A 108 20.73 22.32 -16.40
C LEU A 108 19.41 22.08 -17.15
N VAL A 109 19.44 22.08 -18.49
CA VAL A 109 18.27 21.73 -19.32
C VAL A 109 17.85 20.28 -19.05
N LEU A 110 18.81 19.35 -19.01
CA LEU A 110 18.55 17.94 -18.69
C LEU A 110 18.04 17.77 -17.26
N ALA A 111 18.60 18.50 -16.29
CA ALA A 111 18.12 18.51 -14.90
C ALA A 111 16.66 18.96 -14.83
N LEU A 112 16.27 20.01 -15.57
CA LEU A 112 14.89 20.49 -15.62
C LEU A 112 13.97 19.47 -16.29
N VAL A 113 14.37 18.89 -17.43
CA VAL A 113 13.59 17.87 -18.13
C VAL A 113 13.40 16.63 -17.26
N LEU A 114 14.45 16.19 -16.56
CA LEU A 114 14.38 15.07 -15.63
C LEU A 114 13.49 15.40 -14.43
N ALA A 115 13.61 16.59 -13.84
CA ALA A 115 12.76 17.02 -12.73
C ALA A 115 11.28 17.02 -13.12
N LEU A 116 10.94 17.53 -14.31
CA LEU A 116 9.56 17.50 -14.83
C LEU A 116 9.09 16.06 -15.10
N SER A 117 9.94 15.25 -15.73
CA SER A 117 9.63 13.85 -16.03
C SER A 117 9.40 13.03 -14.76
N ALA A 118 10.28 13.15 -13.77
CA ALA A 118 10.20 12.44 -12.50
C ALA A 118 8.99 12.83 -11.66
N ASN A 119 8.51 14.07 -11.78
CA ASN A 119 7.37 14.54 -11.01
C ASN A 119 6.02 14.34 -11.68
N PHE A 120 5.96 14.18 -13.01
CA PHE A 120 4.69 14.14 -13.76
C PHE A 120 4.57 13.00 -14.76
N VAL A 121 5.64 12.60 -15.45
CA VAL A 121 5.60 11.58 -16.51
C VAL A 121 5.82 10.18 -15.94
N ILE A 122 6.85 10.00 -15.11
CA ILE A 122 7.22 8.71 -14.51
C ILE A 122 6.08 8.14 -13.66
N PRO A 123 5.45 8.89 -12.75
CA PRO A 123 4.33 8.37 -11.95
C PRO A 123 3.17 7.84 -12.82
N ARG A 124 2.85 8.54 -13.91
CA ARG A 124 1.75 8.15 -14.83
C ARG A 124 2.09 6.92 -15.67
N THR A 125 3.34 6.82 -16.12
CA THR A 125 3.79 5.70 -16.95
C THR A 125 3.91 4.42 -16.13
N LEU A 126 4.44 4.50 -14.90
CA LEU A 126 4.44 3.39 -13.95
C LEU A 126 3.02 2.89 -13.63
N LEU A 127 2.07 3.81 -13.43
CA LEU A 127 0.65 3.46 -13.24
C LEU A 127 0.06 2.74 -14.47
N ALA A 128 0.41 3.18 -15.68
CA ALA A 128 -0.03 2.55 -16.91
C ALA A 128 0.60 1.16 -17.11
N MET A 129 1.86 0.97 -16.70
CA MET A 129 2.53 -0.35 -16.70
C MET A 129 1.81 -1.34 -15.79
N GLU A 130 1.45 -0.93 -14.58
CA GLU A 130 0.73 -1.83 -13.68
C GLU A 130 -0.65 -2.20 -14.21
N ARG A 131 -1.38 -1.24 -14.80
CA ARG A 131 -2.66 -1.54 -15.44
C ARG A 131 -2.50 -2.52 -16.61
N LEU A 132 -1.41 -2.42 -17.37
CA LEU A 132 -1.11 -3.36 -18.45
C LEU A 132 -0.91 -4.78 -17.91
N VAL A 133 -0.14 -4.93 -16.82
CA VAL A 133 0.09 -6.24 -16.17
C VAL A 133 -1.19 -6.76 -15.50
N ARG A 134 -2.04 -5.90 -14.94
CA ARG A 134 -3.24 -6.30 -14.19
C ARG A 134 -4.45 -6.61 -15.08
N LYS A 135 -4.58 -5.93 -16.22
CA LYS A 135 -5.69 -6.18 -17.16
C LYS A 135 -5.73 -7.65 -17.60
N ASP A 136 -4.59 -8.33 -17.50
CA ASP A 136 -4.43 -9.74 -17.80
C ASP A 136 -4.46 -10.65 -16.56
N ALA A 137 -4.99 -10.23 -15.39
CA ALA A 137 -5.06 -11.08 -14.19
C ALA A 137 -5.81 -12.40 -14.41
N ALA A 138 -6.81 -12.41 -15.30
CA ALA A 138 -7.45 -13.62 -15.77
C ALA A 138 -6.50 -14.48 -16.60
N SER A 139 -5.79 -13.87 -17.56
CA SER A 139 -4.73 -14.52 -18.33
C SER A 139 -3.61 -15.04 -17.43
N LEU A 140 -3.32 -14.41 -16.28
CA LEU A 140 -2.37 -14.91 -15.29
C LEU A 140 -2.83 -16.23 -14.68
N LEU A 141 -4.10 -16.28 -14.25
CA LEU A 141 -4.70 -17.50 -13.70
C LEU A 141 -4.73 -18.60 -14.77
N VAL A 142 -5.14 -18.27 -16.00
CA VAL A 142 -5.17 -19.20 -17.12
C VAL A 142 -3.78 -19.74 -17.44
N ASN A 143 -2.80 -18.86 -17.65
CA ASN A 143 -1.43 -19.25 -17.99
C ASN A 143 -0.74 -20.04 -16.88
N ALA A 144 -1.02 -19.74 -15.61
CA ALA A 144 -0.46 -20.50 -14.48
C ALA A 144 -1.03 -21.93 -14.45
N VAL A 145 -2.34 -22.07 -14.64
CA VAL A 145 -3.01 -23.38 -14.70
C VAL A 145 -2.54 -24.20 -15.90
N GLU A 146 -2.44 -23.59 -17.10
CA GLU A 146 -1.92 -24.27 -18.30
C GLU A 146 -0.48 -24.75 -18.14
N LYS A 147 0.34 -24.05 -17.34
CA LYS A 147 1.72 -24.45 -17.01
C LYS A 147 1.81 -25.47 -15.86
N GLY A 148 0.70 -25.79 -15.19
CA GLY A 148 0.68 -26.62 -13.99
C GLY A 148 1.31 -25.94 -12.77
N GLU A 149 1.43 -24.61 -12.78
CA GLU A 149 1.97 -23.82 -11.68
C GLU A 149 0.84 -23.28 -10.78
N ALA A 150 1.18 -22.86 -9.55
CA ALA A 150 0.23 -22.16 -8.69
C ALA A 150 0.26 -20.65 -8.99
N ALA A 151 -0.91 -20.05 -9.22
CA ALA A 151 -1.07 -18.62 -9.33
C ALA A 151 -1.01 -17.95 -7.95
N GLU A 152 -0.16 -16.93 -7.79
CA GLU A 152 -0.02 -16.18 -6.55
C GLU A 152 -0.83 -14.86 -6.61
N LEU A 153 -1.86 -14.73 -5.78
CA LEU A 153 -2.70 -13.53 -5.67
C LEU A 153 -2.70 -13.01 -4.23
N GLY A 154 -1.70 -12.18 -3.89
CA GLY A 154 -1.53 -11.65 -2.54
C GLY A 154 -1.16 -12.75 -1.56
N ASP A 155 -1.95 -12.92 -0.50
CA ASP A 155 -1.73 -13.94 0.54
C ASP A 155 -2.32 -15.31 0.16
N VAL A 156 -2.93 -15.43 -1.02
CA VAL A 156 -3.59 -16.64 -1.51
C VAL A 156 -2.81 -17.23 -2.68
N ARG A 157 -2.47 -18.51 -2.60
CA ARG A 157 -1.97 -19.29 -3.74
C ARG A 157 -3.08 -20.18 -4.26
N ILE A 158 -3.32 -20.14 -5.56
CA ILE A 158 -4.38 -20.86 -6.25
C ILE A 158 -3.76 -21.84 -7.23
N HIS A 159 -4.19 -23.08 -7.20
CA HIS A 159 -3.87 -24.09 -8.19
C HIS A 159 -5.15 -24.74 -8.72
N ALA A 160 -5.15 -25.15 -9.97
CA ALA A 160 -6.21 -25.92 -10.58
C ALA A 160 -5.61 -26.84 -11.64
N ASP A 161 -6.28 -27.95 -11.92
CA ASP A 161 -5.85 -28.92 -12.93
C ASP A 161 -6.18 -28.45 -14.35
N ASP A 162 -7.31 -27.75 -14.51
CA ASP A 162 -7.77 -27.24 -15.80
C ASP A 162 -8.58 -25.94 -15.63
N VAL A 163 -8.66 -25.14 -16.70
CA VAL A 163 -9.31 -23.84 -16.75
C VAL A 163 -10.08 -23.65 -18.05
N VAL A 164 -11.35 -23.27 -17.93
CA VAL A 164 -12.20 -22.91 -19.07
C VAL A 164 -12.64 -21.47 -18.94
N VAL A 165 -12.34 -20.64 -19.94
CA VAL A 165 -12.85 -19.27 -20.02
C VAL A 165 -14.29 -19.29 -20.50
N ALA A 166 -15.24 -19.17 -19.56
CA ALA A 166 -16.67 -19.32 -19.83
C ALA A 166 -17.27 -18.09 -20.55
N GLN A 167 -16.80 -16.88 -20.24
CA GLN A 167 -17.28 -15.66 -20.87
C GLN A 167 -16.28 -14.51 -20.70
N ARG A 168 -16.06 -13.74 -21.77
CA ARG A 168 -15.33 -12.46 -21.75
C ARG A 168 -16.27 -11.35 -22.19
N ASP A 169 -16.67 -10.49 -21.26
CA ASP A 169 -17.55 -9.36 -21.55
C ASP A 169 -16.71 -8.19 -22.12
N PRO A 170 -17.15 -7.46 -23.16
CA PRO A 170 -16.53 -6.20 -23.60
C PRO A 170 -16.31 -5.15 -22.49
N SER A 171 -17.02 -5.24 -21.37
CA SER A 171 -16.81 -4.42 -20.16
C SER A 171 -15.47 -4.72 -19.44
N GLY A 172 -14.82 -5.85 -19.75
CA GLY A 172 -13.59 -6.32 -19.10
C GLY A 172 -13.83 -7.32 -17.97
N ASP A 173 -15.07 -7.65 -17.64
CA ASP A 173 -15.40 -8.71 -16.69
C ASP A 173 -15.17 -10.09 -17.31
N GLU A 174 -14.54 -10.98 -16.56
CA GLU A 174 -14.18 -12.32 -17.02
C GLU A 174 -14.73 -13.40 -16.09
N ARG A 175 -15.25 -14.48 -16.67
CA ARG A 175 -15.68 -15.67 -15.93
C ARG A 175 -14.84 -16.87 -16.35
N LEU A 176 -14.25 -17.52 -15.35
CA LEU A 176 -13.41 -18.70 -15.49
C LEU A 176 -14.06 -19.84 -14.69
N THR A 177 -14.02 -21.05 -15.22
CA THR A 177 -14.37 -22.26 -14.47
C THR A 177 -13.10 -23.09 -14.33
N LEU A 178 -12.69 -23.31 -13.08
CA LEU A 178 -11.50 -24.09 -12.72
C LEU A 178 -11.93 -25.46 -12.21
N THR A 179 -11.22 -26.52 -12.59
CA THR A 179 -11.44 -27.88 -12.05
C THR A 179 -10.23 -28.36 -11.27
N GLY A 180 -10.45 -29.17 -10.22
CA GLY A 180 -9.36 -29.62 -9.34
C GLY A 180 -8.76 -28.46 -8.54
N PHE A 181 -9.61 -27.54 -8.09
CA PHE A 181 -9.20 -26.29 -7.47
C PHE A 181 -8.64 -26.49 -6.06
N VAL A 182 -7.50 -25.87 -5.77
CA VAL A 182 -6.91 -25.77 -4.44
C VAL A 182 -6.49 -24.32 -4.17
N ALA A 183 -6.89 -23.77 -3.03
CA ALA A 183 -6.42 -22.48 -2.53
C ALA A 183 -5.75 -22.63 -1.17
N LEU A 184 -4.60 -21.99 -1.01
CA LEU A 184 -3.81 -21.95 0.20
C LEU A 184 -3.70 -20.50 0.68
N VAL A 185 -4.19 -20.21 1.89
CA VAL A 185 -4.03 -18.89 2.53
C VAL A 185 -2.84 -18.93 3.46
N VAL A 186 -1.87 -18.05 3.24
CA VAL A 186 -0.59 -18.04 3.97
C VAL A 186 -0.55 -16.87 4.95
N ASP A 187 0.10 -17.05 6.10
CA ASP A 187 0.43 -15.92 6.98
C ASP A 187 1.57 -15.09 6.38
N PRO A 188 1.38 -13.77 6.16
CA PRO A 188 2.41 -12.92 5.55
C PRO A 188 3.66 -12.69 6.44
N GLU A 189 3.58 -12.92 7.75
CA GLU A 189 4.73 -12.73 8.67
C GLU A 189 5.53 -14.03 8.88
N THR A 190 4.88 -15.20 8.84
CA THR A 190 5.53 -16.49 9.14
C THR A 190 5.67 -17.42 7.93
N GLY A 191 4.94 -17.17 6.85
CA GLY A 191 4.92 -18.04 5.67
C GLY A 191 4.19 -19.37 5.88
N ALA A 192 3.55 -19.57 7.04
CA ALA A 192 2.85 -20.82 7.37
C ALA A 192 1.42 -20.85 6.78
N PRO A 193 0.92 -22.01 6.34
CA PRO A 193 -0.44 -22.16 5.84
C PRO A 193 -1.46 -22.01 6.98
N LYS A 194 -2.40 -21.08 6.83
CA LYS A 194 -3.49 -20.83 7.77
C LYS A 194 -4.75 -21.61 7.42
N LEU A 195 -5.03 -21.77 6.14
CA LEU A 195 -6.25 -22.35 5.63
C LEU A 195 -6.00 -22.96 4.25
N ASP A 196 -6.42 -24.20 4.08
CA ASP A 196 -6.35 -24.93 2.82
C ASP A 196 -7.77 -25.24 2.37
N ILE A 197 -8.12 -24.90 1.14
CA ILE A 197 -9.44 -25.12 0.57
C ILE A 197 -9.25 -25.93 -0.71
N ALA A 198 -9.81 -27.12 -0.78
CA ALA A 198 -9.88 -27.91 -2.01
C ALA A 198 -11.34 -27.98 -2.49
N ALA A 199 -11.57 -27.85 -3.79
CA ALA A 199 -12.89 -27.94 -4.40
C ALA A 199 -12.81 -28.67 -5.74
N GLN A 200 -13.85 -29.41 -6.09
CA GLN A 200 -13.89 -30.10 -7.39
C GLN A 200 -14.01 -29.10 -8.54
N VAL A 201 -14.85 -28.08 -8.37
CA VAL A 201 -15.09 -27.03 -9.36
C VAL A 201 -15.14 -25.67 -8.67
N ALA A 202 -14.49 -24.68 -9.26
CA ALA A 202 -14.53 -23.29 -8.82
C ALA A 202 -14.91 -22.37 -9.98
N ASP A 203 -16.09 -21.76 -9.90
CA ASP A 203 -16.50 -20.68 -10.80
C ASP A 203 -15.94 -19.36 -10.27
N VAL A 204 -15.03 -18.75 -11.02
CA VAL A 204 -14.36 -17.49 -10.68
C VAL A 204 -14.91 -16.37 -11.56
N ALA A 205 -15.40 -15.31 -10.93
CA ALA A 205 -15.76 -14.07 -11.60
C ALA A 205 -14.77 -12.98 -11.21
N LEU A 206 -14.05 -12.47 -12.20
CA LEU A 206 -13.14 -11.35 -12.08
C LEU A 206 -13.88 -10.10 -12.55
N ARG A 207 -14.20 -9.21 -11.60
CA ARG A 207 -14.90 -7.97 -11.89
C ARG A 207 -14.00 -6.77 -11.72
N HIS A 208 -14.00 -5.89 -12.71
CA HIS A 208 -13.32 -4.61 -12.60
C HIS A 208 -14.27 -3.62 -11.93
N ALA A 209 -13.93 -3.21 -10.71
CA ALA A 209 -14.72 -2.24 -9.96
C ALA A 209 -13.87 -1.02 -9.60
N GLU A 210 -14.53 0.03 -9.14
CA GLU A 210 -13.87 1.20 -8.57
C GLU A 210 -14.23 1.29 -7.09
N GLN A 211 -13.21 1.24 -6.23
CA GLN A 211 -13.39 1.35 -4.78
C GLN A 211 -12.51 2.47 -4.26
N ASP A 212 -13.11 3.41 -3.51
CA ASP A 212 -12.41 4.58 -2.98
C ASP A 212 -11.69 5.42 -4.08
N GLY A 213 -12.25 5.44 -5.30
CA GLY A 213 -11.72 6.15 -6.47
C GLY A 213 -10.52 5.47 -7.15
N GLN A 214 -10.27 4.20 -6.84
CA GLN A 214 -9.22 3.40 -7.46
C GLN A 214 -9.78 2.18 -8.19
N PRO A 215 -9.27 1.85 -9.38
CA PRO A 215 -9.64 0.62 -10.06
C PRO A 215 -9.11 -0.59 -9.29
N VAL A 216 -10.02 -1.47 -8.89
CA VAL A 216 -9.76 -2.71 -8.17
C VAL A 216 -10.29 -3.90 -8.98
N VAL A 217 -9.65 -5.05 -8.83
CA VAL A 217 -10.14 -6.30 -9.38
C VAL A 217 -10.74 -7.08 -8.22
N LEU A 218 -12.04 -7.29 -8.26
CA LEU A 218 -12.79 -8.12 -7.31
C LEU A 218 -12.78 -9.56 -7.83
N VAL A 219 -12.29 -10.47 -7.01
CA VAL A 219 -12.36 -11.91 -7.25
C VAL A 219 -13.54 -12.45 -6.44
N ALA A 220 -14.61 -12.83 -7.12
CA ALA A 220 -15.71 -13.56 -6.53
C ALA A 220 -15.63 -15.02 -6.96
N MET A 221 -15.83 -15.95 -6.02
CA MET A 221 -15.71 -17.37 -6.29
C MET A 221 -16.93 -18.13 -5.77
N ARG A 222 -17.34 -19.13 -6.54
CA ARG A 222 -18.31 -20.13 -6.11
C ARG A 222 -17.69 -21.50 -6.25
N LEU A 223 -17.48 -22.16 -5.12
CA LEU A 223 -16.83 -23.45 -5.01
C LEU A 223 -17.88 -24.55 -4.83
N SER A 224 -17.65 -25.70 -5.47
CA SER A 224 -18.50 -26.89 -5.36
C SER A 224 -17.70 -28.09 -4.85
N ASN A 225 -18.32 -28.89 -3.98
CA ASN A 225 -17.71 -30.07 -3.31
C ASN A 225 -16.41 -29.70 -2.60
N VAL A 226 -16.53 -28.89 -1.56
CA VAL A 226 -15.41 -28.24 -0.88
C VAL A 226 -14.99 -29.03 0.35
N VAL A 227 -13.68 -29.18 0.51
CA VAL A 227 -13.02 -29.66 1.73
C VAL A 227 -12.10 -28.56 2.23
N ALA A 228 -12.39 -28.02 3.41
CA ALA A 228 -11.55 -27.02 4.07
C ALA A 228 -10.75 -27.67 5.19
N LYS A 229 -9.42 -27.46 5.19
CA LYS A 229 -8.53 -27.87 6.26
C LYS A 229 -7.92 -26.65 6.95
N ARG A 230 -7.79 -26.73 8.26
CA ARG A 230 -7.10 -25.72 9.08
C ARG A 230 -6.00 -26.42 9.86
N GLN A 231 -4.75 -25.98 9.70
CA GLN A 231 -3.57 -26.62 10.30
C GLN A 231 -3.47 -28.13 10.01
N GLY A 232 -3.89 -28.55 8.81
CA GLY A 232 -3.83 -29.96 8.37
C GLY A 232 -5.04 -30.81 8.77
N GLU A 233 -5.89 -30.36 9.70
CA GLU A 233 -7.11 -31.07 10.10
C GLU A 233 -8.32 -30.64 9.26
N VAL A 234 -9.20 -31.59 8.94
CA VAL A 234 -10.45 -31.31 8.21
C VAL A 234 -11.37 -30.51 9.11
N ALA A 235 -11.55 -29.24 8.75
CA ALA A 235 -12.39 -28.30 9.50
C ALA A 235 -13.85 -28.34 9.01
N ALA A 236 -14.07 -28.51 7.70
CA ALA A 236 -15.40 -28.56 7.12
C ALA A 236 -15.42 -29.30 5.78
N VAL A 237 -16.55 -29.96 5.49
CA VAL A 237 -16.90 -30.49 4.17
C VAL A 237 -18.26 -29.94 3.80
N MET A 238 -18.40 -29.36 2.60
CA MET A 238 -19.62 -28.69 2.18
C MET A 238 -19.86 -28.81 0.67
N ASP A 239 -21.11 -29.01 0.26
CA ASP A 239 -21.48 -29.16 -1.15
C ASP A 239 -21.23 -27.89 -1.97
N ARG A 240 -21.42 -26.72 -1.33
CA ARG A 240 -21.18 -25.41 -1.93
C ARG A 240 -20.62 -24.44 -0.92
N MET A 241 -19.68 -23.61 -1.38
CA MET A 241 -19.12 -22.49 -0.62
C MET A 241 -19.04 -21.26 -1.51
N GLU A 242 -19.49 -20.13 -1.01
CA GLU A 242 -19.29 -18.82 -1.63
C GLU A 242 -18.45 -17.98 -0.67
N PRO A 243 -17.11 -18.03 -0.79
CA PRO A 243 -16.25 -17.16 0.01
C PRO A 243 -16.59 -15.70 -0.25
N ALA A 244 -16.41 -14.86 0.78
CA ALA A 244 -16.52 -13.43 0.60
C ALA A 244 -15.56 -12.97 -0.51
N PRO A 245 -16.03 -12.14 -1.46
CA PRO A 245 -15.17 -11.67 -2.55
C PRO A 245 -14.01 -10.87 -1.98
N TRP A 246 -12.81 -11.11 -2.50
CA TRP A 246 -11.62 -10.37 -2.09
C TRP A 246 -11.11 -9.49 -3.23
N ILE A 247 -10.36 -8.46 -2.85
CA ILE A 247 -9.74 -7.53 -3.78
C ILE A 247 -8.33 -8.01 -4.04
N VAL A 248 -7.93 -8.11 -5.31
CA VAL A 248 -6.51 -8.31 -5.65
C VAL A 248 -5.73 -7.06 -5.23
N PRO A 249 -4.82 -7.16 -4.23
CA PRO A 249 -4.10 -5.99 -3.74
C PRO A 249 -3.28 -5.36 -4.85
N SER A 250 -3.35 -4.03 -4.93
CA SER A 250 -2.67 -3.20 -5.91
C SER A 250 -1.39 -2.62 -5.30
N PRO A 251 -0.18 -3.03 -5.73
CA PRO A 251 1.07 -2.38 -5.29
C PRO A 251 1.04 -0.85 -5.47
N VAL A 252 0.38 -0.36 -6.54
CA VAL A 252 0.16 1.07 -6.81
C VAL A 252 -0.66 1.81 -5.75
N ALA A 253 -1.60 1.12 -5.09
CA ALA A 253 -2.54 1.78 -4.19
C ALA A 253 -1.83 2.32 -2.95
N ASP A 254 -0.66 1.73 -2.65
CA ASP A 254 0.07 1.88 -1.39
C ASP A 254 1.50 2.40 -1.49
N ASP A 255 2.10 2.46 -2.68
CA ASP A 255 3.49 2.92 -2.84
C ASP A 255 3.57 4.40 -3.27
N PRO A 256 4.21 5.27 -2.46
CA PRO A 256 4.45 6.67 -2.79
C PRO A 256 5.20 6.91 -4.12
N LYS A 257 5.92 5.91 -4.65
CA LYS A 257 6.66 6.01 -5.93
C LYS A 257 5.75 6.35 -7.12
N PHE A 258 4.48 5.95 -7.07
CA PHE A 258 3.49 6.23 -8.12
C PHE A 258 2.81 7.61 -7.99
N LEU A 259 3.17 8.39 -6.98
CA LEU A 259 2.59 9.72 -6.77
C LEU A 259 3.36 10.81 -7.53
N THR A 260 2.59 11.75 -8.08
CA THR A 260 3.11 13.02 -8.62
C THR A 260 3.57 13.94 -7.50
N LEU A 261 4.31 15.01 -7.82
CA LEU A 261 4.76 15.97 -6.81
C LEU A 261 3.63 16.52 -5.92
N PRO A 262 2.47 16.97 -6.45
CA PRO A 262 1.35 17.36 -5.60
C PRO A 262 0.83 16.22 -4.73
N GLY A 263 0.83 14.99 -5.25
CA GLY A 263 0.44 13.79 -4.49
C GLY A 263 1.38 13.51 -3.32
N LEU A 264 2.70 13.56 -3.54
CA LEU A 264 3.72 13.40 -2.50
C LEU A 264 3.62 14.48 -1.41
N LEU A 265 3.45 15.75 -1.82
CA LEU A 265 3.29 16.86 -0.87
C LEU A 265 2.00 16.75 -0.05
N ARG A 266 0.90 16.28 -0.66
CA ARG A 266 -0.34 15.96 0.07
C ARG A 266 -0.12 14.81 1.04
N LEU A 267 0.52 13.73 0.62
CA LEU A 267 0.82 12.58 1.46
C LEU A 267 1.69 12.94 2.68
N MET A 268 2.66 13.85 2.50
CA MET A 268 3.48 14.35 3.61
C MET A 268 2.67 15.13 4.65
N ARG A 269 1.73 15.96 4.19
CA ARG A 269 0.88 16.81 5.05
C ARG A 269 -0.22 16.01 5.73
N ASP A 270 -0.89 15.16 4.97
CA ASP A 270 -2.04 14.37 5.41
C ASP A 270 -1.87 12.89 4.97
N PRO A 271 -1.08 12.11 5.74
CA PRO A 271 -0.93 10.68 5.49
C PRO A 271 -2.19 9.87 5.78
N ALA A 272 -3.17 10.43 6.49
CA ALA A 272 -4.44 9.77 6.82
C ALA A 272 -5.35 9.59 5.60
N SER A 273 -5.27 10.50 4.63
CA SER A 273 -6.00 10.40 3.37
C SER A 273 -5.65 9.16 2.53
N HIS A 274 -4.47 8.59 2.76
CA HIS A 274 -3.96 7.46 2.00
C HIS A 274 -4.77 6.17 2.23
N PRO A 275 -5.12 5.36 1.19
CA PRO A 275 -5.87 4.10 1.33
C PRO A 275 -5.35 3.15 2.42
N ALA A 276 -4.05 2.84 2.44
CA ALA A 276 -3.42 2.07 3.52
C ALA A 276 -3.74 2.60 4.93
N SER A 277 -3.63 3.92 5.14
CA SER A 277 -3.94 4.55 6.43
C SER A 277 -5.43 4.46 6.75
N ARG A 278 -6.32 4.72 5.77
CA ARG A 278 -7.77 4.59 5.93
C ARG A 278 -8.19 3.17 6.34
N ALA A 279 -7.62 2.14 5.74
CA ALA A 279 -7.87 0.74 6.11
C ALA A 279 -7.41 0.45 7.56
N ARG A 280 -6.23 0.94 7.96
CA ARG A 280 -5.73 0.78 9.34
C ARG A 280 -6.53 1.60 10.35
N ARG A 281 -7.02 2.77 9.96
CA ARG A 281 -7.89 3.63 10.75
C ARG A 281 -9.23 2.94 11.00
N ARG A 282 -9.87 2.35 9.98
CA ARG A 282 -11.10 1.56 10.15
C ARG A 282 -10.92 0.41 11.14
N ALA A 283 -9.79 -0.30 11.04
CA ALA A 283 -9.46 -1.38 11.97
C ALA A 283 -9.14 -0.89 13.41
N LEU A 284 -8.60 0.32 13.57
CA LEU A 284 -8.45 0.94 14.88
C LEU A 284 -9.80 1.38 15.45
N ALA A 285 -10.65 1.99 14.63
CA ALA A 285 -11.98 2.42 15.01
C ALA A 285 -12.86 1.24 15.43
N SER A 286 -12.80 0.10 14.72
CA SER A 286 -13.55 -1.10 15.09
C SER A 286 -13.11 -1.67 16.45
N ALA A 287 -11.80 -1.70 16.72
CA ALA A 287 -11.25 -2.14 18.01
C ALA A 287 -11.62 -1.16 19.15
N LEU A 288 -11.55 0.14 18.89
CA LEU A 288 -11.92 1.18 19.85
C LEU A 288 -13.42 1.16 20.14
N ALA A 289 -14.27 0.96 19.13
CA ALA A 289 -15.71 0.80 19.26
C ALA A 289 -16.05 -0.34 20.22
N LEU A 290 -15.41 -1.50 20.02
CA LEU A 290 -15.61 -2.68 20.83
C LEU A 290 -15.18 -2.48 22.31
N GLU A 291 -14.03 -1.85 22.55
CA GLU A 291 -13.60 -1.48 23.92
C GLU A 291 -14.54 -0.45 24.57
N SER A 292 -14.96 0.58 23.81
CA SER A 292 -15.87 1.61 24.31
C SER A 292 -17.26 1.06 24.65
N ALA A 293 -17.76 0.12 23.83
CA ALA A 293 -19.03 -0.56 24.07
C ALA A 293 -18.94 -1.44 25.32
N LEU A 294 -17.86 -2.20 25.47
CA LEU A 294 -17.61 -3.01 26.67
C LEU A 294 -17.58 -2.15 27.94
N GLN A 295 -16.85 -1.03 27.91
CA GLN A 295 -16.76 -0.14 29.05
C GLN A 295 -18.13 0.46 29.39
N SER A 296 -18.89 0.91 28.39
CA SER A 296 -20.24 1.42 28.58
C SER A 296 -21.19 0.38 29.18
N VAL A 297 -21.11 -0.88 28.73
CA VAL A 297 -21.91 -1.98 29.29
C VAL A 297 -21.58 -2.20 30.77
N ARG A 298 -20.29 -2.25 31.12
CA ARG A 298 -19.85 -2.46 32.50
C ARG A 298 -20.25 -1.30 33.42
N GLU A 299 -20.09 -0.06 32.95
CA GLU A 299 -20.45 1.13 33.71
C GLU A 299 -21.96 1.23 33.96
N GLN A 300 -22.80 0.98 32.93
CA GLN A 300 -24.26 1.00 33.08
C GLN A 300 -24.76 -0.08 34.04
N LEU A 301 -24.24 -1.31 33.92
CA LEU A 301 -24.60 -2.40 34.82
C LEU A 301 -24.14 -2.14 36.26
N ALA A 302 -22.90 -1.66 36.46
CA ALA A 302 -22.37 -1.38 37.79
C ALA A 302 -23.06 -0.19 38.49
N ALA A 303 -23.41 0.86 37.74
CA ALA A 303 -24.01 2.07 38.30
C ALA A 303 -25.53 1.97 38.48
N GLN A 304 -26.23 1.30 37.55
CA GLN A 304 -27.70 1.33 37.49
C GLN A 304 -28.35 -0.06 37.60
N GLY A 305 -27.57 -1.15 37.50
CA GLY A 305 -28.11 -2.51 37.41
C GLY A 305 -28.97 -2.75 36.16
N ARG A 306 -28.86 -1.88 35.16
CA ARG A 306 -29.69 -1.85 33.95
C ARG A 306 -28.86 -1.41 32.75
N LEU A 307 -29.07 -2.08 31.62
CA LEU A 307 -28.49 -1.80 30.32
C LEU A 307 -29.62 -1.55 29.32
N ASP A 308 -29.59 -0.38 28.67
CA ASP A 308 -30.58 -0.03 27.66
C ASP A 308 -30.06 -0.40 26.25
N LEU A 309 -30.82 -1.25 25.58
CA LEU A 309 -30.53 -1.83 24.26
C LEU A 309 -31.63 -1.43 23.26
N GLN A 310 -31.31 -1.52 21.98
CA GLN A 310 -32.27 -1.35 20.88
C GLN A 310 -32.10 -2.46 19.85
N THR A 311 -33.19 -2.92 19.24
CA THR A 311 -33.10 -3.80 18.06
C THR A 311 -32.64 -3.03 16.82
N ALA A 312 -32.27 -3.77 15.76
CA ALA A 312 -32.02 -3.18 14.44
C ALA A 312 -33.22 -2.35 13.90
N SER A 313 -34.44 -2.68 14.31
CA SER A 313 -35.67 -1.93 13.97
C SER A 313 -35.97 -0.76 14.92
N GLY A 314 -35.07 -0.44 15.86
CA GLY A 314 -35.21 0.69 16.79
C GLY A 314 -36.13 0.45 17.99
N GLN A 315 -36.54 -0.79 18.27
CA GLN A 315 -37.38 -1.08 19.44
C GLN A 315 -36.52 -1.12 20.72
N PRO A 316 -36.91 -0.47 21.82
CA PRO A 316 -36.14 -0.47 23.05
C PRO A 316 -36.27 -1.79 23.82
N LEU A 317 -35.14 -2.28 24.34
CA LEU A 317 -35.03 -3.40 25.27
C LEU A 317 -34.28 -2.95 26.51
N ALA A 318 -34.74 -3.37 27.69
CA ALA A 318 -34.04 -3.13 28.95
C ALA A 318 -33.57 -4.46 29.53
N LEU A 319 -32.25 -4.61 29.66
CA LEU A 319 -31.61 -5.76 30.29
C LEU A 319 -31.21 -5.37 31.71
N ARG A 320 -31.48 -6.21 32.70
CA ARG A 320 -31.10 -5.99 34.11
C ARG A 320 -30.25 -7.15 34.61
N ALA A 321 -29.10 -6.81 35.16
CA ALA A 321 -28.08 -7.70 35.70
C ALA A 321 -27.29 -6.94 36.79
N SER A 322 -26.63 -7.65 37.72
CA SER A 322 -25.82 -7.00 38.76
C SER A 322 -24.45 -6.53 38.25
N GLY A 323 -23.94 -7.18 37.21
CA GLY A 323 -22.61 -6.95 36.68
C GLY A 323 -22.36 -7.77 35.41
N ALA A 324 -21.15 -7.68 34.88
CA ALA A 324 -20.70 -8.46 33.75
C ALA A 324 -19.22 -8.80 33.91
N SER A 325 -18.87 -10.07 33.71
CA SER A 325 -17.51 -10.59 33.74
C SER A 325 -17.08 -11.10 32.36
N LEU A 326 -15.79 -10.96 32.03
CA LEU A 326 -15.24 -11.38 30.74
C LEU A 326 -15.11 -12.90 30.67
N LEU A 327 -15.55 -13.47 29.56
CA LEU A 327 -15.29 -14.87 29.24
C LEU A 327 -13.96 -14.99 28.48
N GLU A 328 -13.10 -15.93 28.88
CA GLU A 328 -11.81 -16.18 28.22
C GLU A 328 -11.97 -16.70 26.78
N GLN A 329 -13.06 -17.40 26.49
CA GLN A 329 -13.39 -17.93 25.17
C GLN A 329 -14.67 -17.28 24.65
N ALA A 330 -14.54 -16.44 23.61
CA ALA A 330 -15.68 -15.95 22.87
C ALA A 330 -16.20 -17.03 21.91
N PRO A 331 -17.52 -17.12 21.66
CA PRO A 331 -18.05 -17.96 20.59
C PRO A 331 -17.36 -17.61 19.27
N GLN A 332 -17.00 -18.64 18.49
CA GLN A 332 -16.32 -18.47 17.21
C GLN A 332 -17.17 -17.61 16.28
N ALA A 333 -16.76 -16.36 16.07
CA ALA A 333 -17.42 -15.40 15.19
C ALA A 333 -16.37 -14.66 14.37
N GLU A 334 -16.72 -14.33 13.14
CA GLU A 334 -15.88 -13.57 12.22
C GLU A 334 -15.71 -12.12 12.73
N GLY A 335 -14.47 -11.65 12.87
CA GLY A 335 -14.14 -10.31 13.36
C GLY A 335 -13.62 -10.26 14.81
N ASP A 336 -13.45 -9.04 15.33
CA ASP A 336 -13.04 -8.86 16.72
C ASP A 336 -14.29 -8.99 17.60
N THR A 337 -14.34 -10.03 18.47
CA THR A 337 -15.48 -10.33 19.34
C THR A 337 -15.09 -10.46 20.81
N ILE A 338 -15.98 -10.02 21.70
CA ILE A 338 -15.88 -10.15 23.16
C ILE A 338 -17.15 -10.80 23.68
N ALA A 339 -17.01 -11.82 24.53
CA ALA A 339 -18.13 -12.42 25.24
C ALA A 339 -18.08 -12.06 26.73
N LEU A 340 -19.24 -11.77 27.30
CA LEU A 340 -19.45 -11.40 28.69
C LEU A 340 -20.47 -12.34 29.32
N ALA A 341 -20.17 -12.87 30.51
CA ALA A 341 -21.15 -13.51 31.36
C ALA A 341 -21.85 -12.43 32.20
N LEU A 342 -23.17 -12.38 32.13
CA LEU A 342 -23.98 -11.45 32.91
C LEU A 342 -24.25 -12.03 34.29
N GLU A 343 -23.99 -11.25 35.32
CA GLU A 343 -24.20 -11.68 36.70
C GLU A 343 -25.67 -11.51 37.11
N PRO A 344 -26.28 -12.51 37.77
CA PRO A 344 -27.69 -12.45 38.15
C PRO A 344 -27.97 -11.36 39.21
N LEU A 345 -29.15 -10.75 39.15
CA LEU A 345 -29.57 -9.74 40.14
C LEU A 345 -29.63 -10.34 41.56
N ALA A 346 -29.01 -9.68 42.54
CA ALA A 346 -29.02 -10.13 43.95
C ALA A 346 -30.43 -10.33 44.53
N SER A 347 -31.43 -9.59 44.03
CA SER A 347 -32.82 -9.68 44.48
C SER A 347 -33.59 -10.89 43.96
N SER A 348 -33.17 -11.48 42.83
CA SER A 348 -33.93 -12.54 42.16
C SER A 348 -33.10 -13.76 41.77
N GLY A 349 -31.77 -13.70 41.90
CA GLY A 349 -30.85 -14.73 41.43
C GLY A 349 -30.92 -14.99 39.93
N ARG A 350 -31.50 -14.08 39.14
CA ARG A 350 -31.72 -14.23 37.69
C ARG A 350 -31.40 -12.96 36.92
N VAL A 351 -31.12 -13.11 35.62
CA VAL A 351 -30.99 -11.99 34.67
C VAL A 351 -32.35 -11.71 34.06
N GLN A 352 -32.74 -10.43 33.96
CA GLN A 352 -34.06 -10.02 33.47
C GLN A 352 -33.95 -9.24 32.16
N LEU A 353 -34.74 -9.60 31.14
CA LEU A 353 -34.86 -8.86 29.88
C LEU A 353 -36.31 -8.37 29.71
N GLN A 354 -36.49 -7.10 29.43
CA GLN A 354 -37.80 -6.47 29.19
C GLN A 354 -37.86 -5.87 27.79
N TRP A 355 -38.94 -6.14 27.05
CA TRP A 355 -39.20 -5.52 25.74
C TRP A 355 -40.69 -5.35 25.52
N ARG A 356 -41.07 -4.45 24.62
CA ARG A 356 -42.47 -4.27 24.23
C ARG A 356 -42.73 -4.99 22.92
N ASP A 357 -43.61 -5.98 22.97
CA ASP A 357 -44.11 -6.68 21.81
C ASP A 357 -45.23 -5.84 21.16
N PRO A 358 -45.20 -5.60 19.83
CA PRO A 358 -46.22 -4.82 19.13
C PRO A 358 -47.65 -5.39 19.25
N GLN A 359 -47.78 -6.72 19.40
CA GLN A 359 -49.07 -7.40 19.46
C GLN A 359 -49.47 -7.75 20.90
N GLU A 360 -48.48 -8.04 21.75
CA GLU A 360 -48.72 -8.65 23.07
C GLU A 360 -48.33 -7.78 24.27
N GLY A 361 -47.97 -6.51 24.05
CA GLY A 361 -47.67 -5.58 25.12
C GLY A 361 -46.28 -5.81 25.77
N LEU A 362 -46.11 -5.40 27.02
CA LEU A 362 -44.81 -5.51 27.70
C LEU A 362 -44.53 -6.99 28.06
N ARG A 363 -43.37 -7.49 27.66
CA ARG A 363 -42.90 -8.84 27.98
C ARG A 363 -41.63 -8.81 28.82
N VAL A 364 -41.53 -9.79 29.71
CA VAL A 364 -40.40 -9.96 30.63
C VAL A 364 -39.91 -11.40 30.57
N ALA A 365 -38.61 -11.57 30.35
CA ALA A 365 -37.92 -12.84 30.41
C ALA A 365 -36.96 -12.86 31.61
N TRP A 366 -36.93 -13.98 32.34
CA TRP A 366 -35.95 -14.25 33.39
C TRP A 366 -35.12 -15.48 33.02
N ALA A 367 -33.81 -15.41 33.16
CA ALA A 367 -32.88 -16.51 32.87
C ALA A 367 -31.96 -16.79 34.05
N SER A 368 -31.52 -18.05 34.17
CA SER A 368 -30.53 -18.47 35.17
C SER A 368 -29.12 -18.03 34.79
N ALA A 369 -28.81 -18.07 33.48
CA ALA A 369 -27.55 -17.63 32.91
C ALA A 369 -27.81 -16.83 31.62
N ALA A 370 -26.99 -15.81 31.39
CA ALA A 370 -27.04 -15.04 30.16
C ALA A 370 -25.64 -14.60 29.72
N THR A 371 -25.37 -14.72 28.43
CA THR A 371 -24.12 -14.33 27.79
C THR A 371 -24.39 -13.22 26.79
N LEU A 372 -23.62 -12.14 26.88
CA LEU A 372 -23.68 -11.01 25.97
C LEU A 372 -22.40 -11.00 25.12
N THR A 373 -22.54 -11.15 23.81
CA THR A 373 -21.42 -11.06 22.86
C THR A 373 -21.46 -9.70 22.17
N ILE A 374 -20.32 -9.02 22.13
CA ILE A 374 -20.09 -7.75 21.43
C ILE A 374 -19.19 -8.06 20.24
N ALA A 375 -19.63 -7.69 19.04
CA ALA A 375 -18.88 -7.86 17.81
C ALA A 375 -18.78 -6.53 17.05
N SER A 376 -17.62 -6.28 16.44
CA SER A 376 -17.37 -5.12 15.60
C SER A 376 -16.61 -5.55 14.34
N SER A 377 -16.96 -4.96 13.20
CA SER A 377 -16.36 -5.27 11.90
C SER A 377 -15.55 -4.08 11.39
N VAL A 378 -14.57 -4.35 10.52
CA VAL A 378 -13.75 -3.28 9.90
C VAL A 378 -14.58 -2.45 8.91
N ASP A 379 -15.54 -3.06 8.22
CA ASP A 379 -16.38 -2.39 7.23
C ASP A 379 -17.48 -1.54 7.87
N GLN A 380 -18.00 -1.99 9.01
CA GLN A 380 -18.96 -1.25 9.84
C GLN A 380 -18.44 -1.22 11.28
N PRO A 381 -17.73 -0.17 11.70
CA PRO A 381 -17.15 -0.06 13.05
C PRO A 381 -18.18 0.22 14.16
N ALA A 382 -19.44 -0.18 13.95
CA ALA A 382 -20.50 -0.11 14.97
C ALA A 382 -20.50 -1.38 15.81
N ALA A 383 -20.65 -1.24 17.13
CA ALA A 383 -20.74 -2.39 18.01
C ALA A 383 -22.12 -3.04 17.86
N THR A 384 -22.14 -4.30 17.42
CA THR A 384 -23.33 -5.14 17.40
C THR A 384 -23.30 -6.08 18.59
N LEU A 385 -24.44 -6.25 19.25
CA LEU A 385 -24.58 -7.15 20.39
C LEU A 385 -25.47 -8.34 20.02
N SER A 386 -25.12 -9.51 20.54
CA SER A 386 -25.99 -10.68 20.61
C SER A 386 -26.13 -11.14 22.05
N LEU A 387 -27.35 -11.37 22.48
CA LEU A 387 -27.69 -11.84 23.81
C LEU A 387 -28.22 -13.27 23.72
N THR A 388 -27.58 -14.18 24.44
CA THR A 388 -28.01 -15.57 24.60
C THR A 388 -28.40 -15.78 26.05
N MET A 389 -29.63 -16.22 26.30
CA MET A 389 -30.17 -16.50 27.63
C MET A 389 -30.54 -17.99 27.73
N GLN A 390 -30.22 -18.62 28.85
CA GLN A 390 -30.50 -20.04 29.12
C GLN A 390 -31.54 -20.20 30.24
N ASP A 391 -32.33 -21.28 30.18
CA ASP A 391 -33.43 -21.58 31.12
C ASP A 391 -34.40 -20.41 31.30
N VAL A 392 -34.97 -19.96 30.19
CA VAL A 392 -35.73 -18.72 30.12
C VAL A 392 -37.18 -18.95 30.52
N GLN A 393 -37.64 -18.14 31.46
CA GLN A 393 -39.03 -18.04 31.90
C GLN A 393 -39.64 -16.75 31.35
N LEU A 394 -40.71 -16.88 30.55
CA LEU A 394 -41.38 -15.76 29.88
C LEU A 394 -42.71 -15.42 30.55
N ARG A 395 -42.99 -14.12 30.71
CA ARG A 395 -44.28 -13.61 31.20
C ARG A 395 -44.68 -12.33 30.48
N GLY A 396 -45.96 -12.22 30.12
CA GLY A 396 -46.59 -10.96 29.68
C GLY A 396 -46.98 -10.10 30.88
N ALA A 397 -46.87 -8.78 30.75
CA ALA A 397 -47.19 -7.83 31.83
C ALA A 397 -48.69 -7.76 32.15
N ASP A 398 -49.57 -8.11 31.20
CA ASP A 398 -51.02 -7.91 31.29
C ASP A 398 -51.81 -9.10 31.86
N GLY A 399 -51.17 -10.07 32.55
CA GLY A 399 -51.94 -11.17 33.13
C GLY A 399 -51.23 -12.02 34.18
N LEU A 400 -51.75 -11.99 35.41
CA LEU A 400 -51.48 -12.95 36.47
C LEU A 400 -51.94 -14.39 36.14
N GLN A 401 -52.55 -14.63 34.96
CA GLN A 401 -53.20 -15.89 34.58
C GLN A 401 -52.64 -16.62 33.36
N GLN A 402 -51.63 -16.09 32.66
CA GLN A 402 -51.00 -16.85 31.56
C GLN A 402 -49.92 -17.81 32.11
N PRO A 403 -49.84 -19.06 31.58
CA PRO A 403 -48.84 -20.02 32.00
C PRO A 403 -47.43 -19.49 31.70
N LEU A 404 -46.50 -19.71 32.62
CA LEU A 404 -45.08 -19.41 32.41
C LEU A 404 -44.56 -20.25 31.24
N ALA A 405 -44.36 -19.62 30.08
CA ALA A 405 -43.72 -20.29 28.96
C ALA A 405 -42.23 -20.45 29.29
N ARG A 406 -41.76 -21.70 29.37
CA ARG A 406 -40.35 -22.03 29.56
C ARG A 406 -39.71 -22.32 28.21
N LYS A 407 -38.55 -21.70 27.94
CA LYS A 407 -37.70 -22.01 26.81
C LYS A 407 -36.32 -22.41 27.31
N GLU A 408 -35.70 -23.39 26.68
CA GLU A 408 -34.32 -23.78 27.00
C GLU A 408 -33.34 -22.66 26.66
N GLU A 409 -33.54 -22.01 25.52
CA GLU A 409 -32.69 -20.94 25.03
C GLU A 409 -33.50 -19.80 24.41
N LEU A 410 -33.06 -18.56 24.65
CA LEU A 410 -33.54 -17.37 23.95
C LEU A 410 -32.34 -16.60 23.40
N VAL A 411 -32.25 -16.53 22.07
CA VAL A 411 -31.24 -15.75 21.37
C VAL A 411 -31.84 -14.47 20.81
N ARG A 412 -31.11 -13.37 20.96
CA ARG A 412 -31.41 -12.06 20.37
C ARG A 412 -30.18 -11.53 19.68
N ASN A 413 -30.24 -11.45 18.36
CA ASN A 413 -29.14 -10.95 17.53
C ASN A 413 -29.38 -9.51 17.10
N SER A 414 -28.33 -8.87 16.59
CA SER A 414 -28.41 -7.53 15.97
C SER A 414 -28.95 -6.45 16.93
N LEU A 415 -28.57 -6.55 18.21
CA LEU A 415 -28.85 -5.53 19.21
C LEU A 415 -27.80 -4.41 19.12
N ARG A 416 -28.18 -3.19 19.52
CA ARG A 416 -27.30 -2.03 19.63
C ARG A 416 -27.48 -1.39 21.00
N LEU A 417 -26.46 -0.69 21.49
CA LEU A 417 -26.60 0.14 22.68
C LEU A 417 -27.51 1.33 22.35
N ALA A 418 -28.44 1.66 23.26
CA ALA A 418 -29.31 2.83 23.07
C ALA A 418 -28.52 4.15 23.00
N ARG A 419 -27.34 4.19 23.64
CA ARG A 419 -26.33 5.23 23.47
C ARG A 419 -25.04 4.55 23.03
N ASP A 420 -24.82 4.45 21.72
CA ASP A 420 -23.61 3.84 21.18
C ASP A 420 -22.45 4.86 21.18
N PRO A 421 -21.43 4.72 22.03
CA PRO A 421 -20.24 5.58 21.99
C PRO A 421 -19.47 5.43 20.66
N ALA A 422 -19.61 4.29 19.96
CA ALA A 422 -18.92 4.02 18.71
C ALA A 422 -19.45 4.85 17.52
N ALA A 423 -20.71 5.29 17.56
CA ALA A 423 -21.29 6.12 16.50
C ALA A 423 -20.51 7.45 16.33
N GLN A 424 -20.01 8.01 17.43
CA GLN A 424 -19.20 9.24 17.41
C GLN A 424 -17.78 9.01 16.87
N LEU A 425 -17.25 7.78 16.96
CA LEU A 425 -15.88 7.45 16.50
C LEU A 425 -15.73 7.56 14.98
N THR A 426 -16.82 7.32 14.23
CA THR A 426 -16.82 7.46 12.76
C THR A 426 -16.71 8.92 12.29
N GLN A 427 -17.02 9.88 13.17
CA GLN A 427 -16.99 11.32 12.88
C GLN A 427 -15.71 12.02 13.38
N LEU A 428 -14.90 11.35 14.21
CA LEU A 428 -13.64 11.91 14.71
C LEU A 428 -12.63 12.08 13.57
N ASP A 429 -11.81 13.12 13.65
CA ASP A 429 -10.59 13.20 12.84
C ASP A 429 -9.55 12.16 13.31
N ASP A 430 -8.50 11.93 12.50
CA ASP A 430 -7.48 10.93 12.79
C ASP A 430 -6.70 11.24 14.08
N ALA A 431 -6.39 12.51 14.32
CA ALA A 431 -5.62 12.92 15.49
C ALA A 431 -6.42 12.69 16.78
N ALA A 432 -7.72 13.00 16.77
CA ALA A 432 -8.66 12.78 17.84
C ALA A 432 -8.92 11.28 18.05
N LEU A 433 -9.04 10.49 16.98
CA LEU A 433 -9.19 9.04 17.08
C LEU A 433 -7.95 8.40 17.72
N GLN A 434 -6.75 8.78 17.28
CA GLN A 434 -5.49 8.30 17.87
C GLN A 434 -5.33 8.76 19.32
N ALA A 435 -5.66 10.02 19.63
CA ALA A 435 -5.61 10.55 21.00
C ALA A 435 -6.57 9.77 21.92
N ARG A 436 -7.80 9.54 21.47
CA ARG A 436 -8.78 8.72 22.20
C ARG A 436 -8.29 7.30 22.38
N ALA A 437 -7.76 6.67 21.34
CA ALA A 437 -7.19 5.33 21.43
C ALA A 437 -6.07 5.26 22.48
N ARG A 438 -5.14 6.23 22.50
CA ARG A 438 -4.05 6.30 23.51
C ARG A 438 -4.59 6.40 24.94
N GLU A 439 -5.67 7.14 25.13
CA GLU A 439 -6.33 7.25 26.44
C GLU A 439 -6.96 5.92 26.85
N THR A 440 -7.72 5.29 25.94
CA THR A 440 -8.43 4.02 26.19
C THR A 440 -7.49 2.84 26.41
N VAL A 441 -6.30 2.80 25.79
CA VAL A 441 -5.33 1.70 25.99
C VAL A 441 -5.00 1.46 27.47
N ARG A 442 -5.01 2.49 28.33
CA ARG A 442 -4.67 2.34 29.76
C ARG A 442 -5.71 1.54 30.56
N ASN A 443 -6.98 1.63 30.17
CA ASN A 443 -8.10 1.03 30.90
C ASN A 443 -8.86 -0.02 30.07
N ALA A 444 -8.37 -0.34 28.86
CA ALA A 444 -8.97 -1.31 27.97
C ALA A 444 -8.96 -2.72 28.57
N ALA A 445 -9.95 -3.53 28.24
CA ALA A 445 -9.97 -4.94 28.61
C ALA A 445 -8.94 -5.74 27.80
N ARG A 446 -8.69 -5.37 26.54
CA ARG A 446 -7.66 -5.95 25.69
C ARG A 446 -6.64 -4.89 25.25
N PRO A 447 -5.82 -4.37 26.18
CA PRO A 447 -4.90 -3.27 25.90
C PRO A 447 -3.88 -3.64 24.83
N ALA A 448 -3.46 -4.90 24.76
CA ALA A 448 -2.52 -5.40 23.76
C ALA A 448 -3.07 -5.33 22.32
N LEU A 449 -4.34 -5.66 22.09
CA LEU A 449 -4.96 -5.60 20.76
C LEU A 449 -5.07 -4.15 20.27
N LEU A 450 -5.61 -3.27 21.13
CA LEU A 450 -5.77 -1.86 20.81
C LEU A 450 -4.42 -1.17 20.59
N ALA A 451 -3.43 -1.44 21.45
CA ALA A 451 -2.08 -0.92 21.31
C ALA A 451 -1.40 -1.41 20.03
N ARG A 452 -1.57 -2.68 19.65
CA ARG A 452 -1.06 -3.22 18.37
C ARG A 452 -1.70 -2.52 17.16
N ARG A 453 -3.02 -2.33 17.15
CA ARG A 453 -3.74 -1.63 16.06
C ARG A 453 -3.30 -0.17 15.93
N LEU A 454 -3.19 0.53 17.07
CA LEU A 454 -2.71 1.91 17.12
C LEU A 454 -1.26 2.03 16.62
N ALA A 455 -0.36 1.19 17.14
CA ALA A 455 1.04 1.17 16.72
C ALA A 455 1.16 0.86 15.22
N LYS A 456 0.31 -0.03 14.68
CA LYS A 456 0.29 -0.35 13.25
C LYS A 456 -0.12 0.85 12.40
N LEU A 457 -1.17 1.59 12.77
CA LEU A 457 -1.58 2.83 12.10
C LEU A 457 -0.45 3.87 12.12
N GLU A 458 0.10 4.17 13.30
CA GLU A 458 1.17 5.17 13.42
C GLU A 458 2.44 4.77 12.65
N ARG A 459 2.79 3.47 12.63
CA ARG A 459 3.92 2.96 11.83
C ARG A 459 3.65 3.13 10.34
N THR A 460 2.44 2.83 9.86
CA THR A 460 2.04 3.02 8.47
C THR A 460 2.13 4.49 8.06
N GLU A 461 1.56 5.42 8.84
CA GLU A 461 1.63 6.86 8.57
C GLU A 461 3.08 7.38 8.56
N ARG A 462 3.90 6.97 9.55
CA ARG A 462 5.33 7.31 9.60
C ARG A 462 6.08 6.76 8.40
N ARG A 463 5.83 5.50 8.00
CA ARG A 463 6.45 4.90 6.81
C ARG A 463 6.07 5.66 5.54
N LEU A 464 4.78 5.97 5.34
CA LEU A 464 4.31 6.72 4.17
C LEU A 464 4.96 8.11 4.09
N ARG A 465 5.05 8.84 5.20
CA ARG A 465 5.72 10.15 5.24
C ARG A 465 7.22 10.04 4.92
N ARG A 466 7.90 9.02 5.45
CA ARG A 466 9.33 8.77 5.18
C ARG A 466 9.57 8.39 3.73
N ALA A 467 8.80 7.45 3.18
CA ALA A 467 8.87 7.06 1.78
C ALA A 467 8.57 8.24 0.83
N ALA A 468 7.59 9.10 1.16
CA ALA A 468 7.31 10.31 0.39
C ALA A 468 8.49 11.30 0.41
N MET A 469 9.12 11.50 1.58
CA MET A 469 10.32 12.32 1.72
C MET A 469 11.50 11.76 0.92
N GLY A 470 11.76 10.45 1.02
CA GLY A 470 12.81 9.76 0.26
C GLY A 470 12.65 9.96 -1.24
N ASN A 471 11.44 9.73 -1.76
CA ASN A 471 11.11 9.94 -3.17
C ASN A 471 11.32 11.39 -3.62
N LEU A 472 10.89 12.38 -2.83
CA LEU A 472 11.08 13.80 -3.15
C LEU A 472 12.57 14.13 -3.31
N HIS A 473 13.38 13.74 -2.32
CA HIS A 473 14.81 14.01 -2.33
C HIS A 473 15.56 13.23 -3.39
N GLN A 474 15.19 11.98 -3.66
CA GLN A 474 15.79 11.17 -4.73
C GLN A 474 15.58 11.80 -6.10
N ARG A 475 14.34 12.21 -6.41
CA ARG A 475 13.99 12.88 -7.68
C ARG A 475 14.76 14.19 -7.83
N ALA A 476 14.89 14.98 -6.77
CA ALA A 476 15.65 16.22 -6.76
C ALA A 476 17.16 15.96 -6.95
N ALA A 477 17.72 14.97 -6.26
CA ALA A 477 19.13 14.61 -6.32
C ALA A 477 19.54 14.08 -7.69
N LEU A 478 18.75 13.18 -8.30
CA LEU A 478 19.00 12.68 -9.67
C LEU A 478 18.90 13.80 -10.71
N SER A 479 17.95 14.72 -10.54
CA SER A 479 17.85 15.90 -11.40
C SER A 479 19.08 16.79 -11.30
N LEU A 480 19.50 17.14 -10.08
CA LEU A 480 20.70 17.96 -9.85
C LEU A 480 21.99 17.26 -10.32
N ALA A 481 22.05 15.93 -10.17
CA ALA A 481 23.17 15.13 -10.63
C ALA A 481 23.43 15.29 -12.14
N CYS A 482 22.41 15.50 -12.97
CA CYS A 482 22.61 15.77 -14.41
C CYS A 482 23.48 17.01 -14.66
N ALA A 483 23.23 18.10 -13.94
CA ALA A 483 23.99 19.34 -14.09
C ALA A 483 25.43 19.17 -13.57
N VAL A 484 25.58 18.53 -12.42
CA VAL A 484 26.89 18.29 -11.79
C VAL A 484 27.75 17.35 -12.64
N MET A 485 27.17 16.27 -13.17
CA MET A 485 27.89 15.29 -13.99
C MET A 485 28.28 15.87 -15.35
N ALA A 486 27.42 16.67 -15.99
CA ALA A 486 27.79 17.36 -17.23
C ALA A 486 29.00 18.29 -17.04
N LEU A 487 29.04 19.04 -15.94
CA LEU A 487 30.20 19.88 -15.60
C LEU A 487 31.44 19.04 -15.31
N ALA A 488 31.31 17.98 -14.51
CA ALA A 488 32.41 17.07 -14.20
C ALA A 488 33.02 16.48 -15.48
N GLY A 489 32.19 15.92 -16.35
CA GLY A 489 32.63 15.29 -17.60
C GLY A 489 33.35 16.26 -18.53
N ALA A 490 32.78 17.44 -18.75
CA ALA A 490 33.41 18.48 -19.58
C ALA A 490 34.75 18.96 -18.99
N ALA A 491 34.81 19.20 -17.68
CA ALA A 491 36.03 19.67 -17.02
C ALA A 491 37.13 18.59 -17.01
N THR A 492 36.78 17.34 -16.74
CA THR A 492 37.71 16.21 -16.79
C THR A 492 38.26 16.01 -18.20
N ALA A 493 37.42 16.08 -19.24
CA ALA A 493 37.85 15.97 -20.62
C ALA A 493 38.85 17.05 -21.05
N MET A 494 38.65 18.30 -20.60
CA MET A 494 39.58 19.40 -20.89
C MET A 494 40.94 19.23 -20.18
N LEU A 495 40.97 18.66 -18.98
CA LEU A 495 42.21 18.44 -18.22
C LEU A 495 42.99 17.23 -18.71
N LEU A 496 42.29 16.16 -19.11
CA LEU A 496 42.89 14.92 -19.59
C LEU A 496 42.92 14.86 -21.13
N ALA A 497 43.03 16.02 -21.80
CA ALA A 497 43.04 16.13 -23.26
C ALA A 497 44.07 15.22 -23.95
N GLN A 498 45.21 14.96 -23.30
CA GLN A 498 46.31 14.13 -23.81
C GLN A 498 46.24 12.67 -23.35
N ALA A 499 45.31 12.32 -22.45
CA ALA A 499 45.15 10.96 -21.98
C ALA A 499 44.39 10.12 -23.02
N GLY A 500 44.62 8.80 -23.02
CA GLY A 500 43.86 7.89 -23.86
C GLY A 500 42.36 7.93 -23.53
N PRO A 501 41.46 7.75 -24.53
CA PRO A 501 40.00 7.91 -24.35
C PRO A 501 39.44 7.09 -23.18
N LEU A 502 39.92 5.86 -23.01
CA LEU A 502 39.50 4.96 -21.92
C LEU A 502 39.71 5.57 -20.53
N ILE A 503 40.84 6.27 -20.31
CA ILE A 503 41.15 6.89 -19.02
C ILE A 503 40.19 8.05 -18.74
N VAL A 504 39.94 8.89 -19.75
CA VAL A 504 39.01 10.02 -19.65
C VAL A 504 37.59 9.53 -19.34
N TYR A 505 37.18 8.44 -19.97
CA TYR A 505 35.87 7.83 -19.74
C TYR A 505 35.76 7.21 -18.35
N LEU A 506 36.78 6.49 -17.88
CA LEU A 506 36.80 5.88 -16.55
C LEU A 506 36.62 6.92 -15.44
N TRP A 507 37.33 8.04 -15.53
CA TRP A 507 37.25 9.15 -14.57
C TRP A 507 35.92 9.92 -14.62
N SER A 508 35.18 9.84 -15.71
CA SER A 508 33.83 10.42 -15.83
C SER A 508 32.74 9.43 -15.37
N PHE A 509 32.96 8.13 -15.60
CA PHE A 509 32.00 7.07 -15.32
C PHE A 509 31.93 6.70 -13.84
N LEU A 510 33.06 6.40 -13.20
CA LEU A 510 33.06 5.87 -11.83
C LEU A 510 32.41 6.80 -10.81
N PRO A 511 32.72 8.12 -10.78
CA PRO A 511 32.05 9.04 -9.87
C PRO A 511 30.54 9.11 -10.15
N SER A 512 30.15 9.03 -11.43
CA SER A 512 28.75 9.09 -11.83
C SER A 512 27.97 7.87 -11.33
N LEU A 513 28.53 6.67 -11.53
CA LEU A 513 27.93 5.42 -11.06
C LEU A 513 27.81 5.40 -9.53
N LEU A 514 28.89 5.74 -8.81
CA LEU A 514 28.88 5.80 -7.35
C LEU A 514 27.86 6.81 -6.82
N GLY A 515 27.72 7.96 -7.48
CA GLY A 515 26.71 8.96 -7.15
C GLY A 515 25.29 8.42 -7.26
N VAL A 516 24.94 7.73 -8.37
CA VAL A 516 23.61 7.14 -8.57
C VAL A 516 23.32 6.01 -7.56
N ILE A 517 24.33 5.18 -7.26
CA ILE A 517 24.21 4.11 -6.25
C ILE A 517 23.97 4.73 -4.87
N ALA A 518 24.72 5.75 -4.48
CA ALA A 518 24.55 6.44 -3.21
C ALA A 518 23.16 7.10 -3.10
N ILE A 519 22.67 7.74 -4.17
CA ILE A 519 21.34 8.34 -4.21
C ILE A 519 20.24 7.28 -4.04
N SER A 520 20.35 6.16 -4.74
CA SER A 520 19.36 5.08 -4.69
C SER A 520 19.40 4.30 -3.38
N GLY A 521 20.60 4.02 -2.85
CA GLY A 521 20.78 3.39 -1.54
C GLY A 521 20.29 4.28 -0.39
N GLY A 522 20.52 5.60 -0.49
CA GLY A 522 20.03 6.58 0.46
C GLY A 522 18.51 6.64 0.52
N GLU A 523 17.81 6.57 -0.62
CA GLU A 523 16.33 6.52 -0.66
C GLU A 523 15.77 5.34 0.13
N ASN A 524 16.29 4.14 -0.08
CA ASN A 524 15.88 2.96 0.68
C ASN A 524 16.16 3.12 2.19
N THR A 525 17.27 3.75 2.55
CA THR A 525 17.62 4.00 3.96
C THR A 525 16.70 5.04 4.62
N VAL A 526 16.14 6.00 3.87
CA VAL A 526 15.20 7.00 4.42
C VAL A 526 13.95 6.34 5.01
N GLU A 527 13.50 5.20 4.46
CA GLU A 527 12.36 4.46 5.01
C GLU A 527 12.61 3.97 6.44
N GLU A 528 13.85 3.61 6.77
CA GLU A 528 14.25 3.14 8.09
C GLU A 528 14.70 4.30 8.99
N HIS A 529 15.63 5.12 8.50
CA HIS A 529 16.29 6.18 9.25
C HIS A 529 16.43 7.43 8.37
N VAL A 530 15.57 8.43 8.62
CA VAL A 530 15.46 9.62 7.76
C VAL A 530 16.78 10.39 7.68
N ALA A 531 17.42 10.65 8.81
CA ALA A 531 18.62 11.48 8.84
C ALA A 531 19.81 10.83 8.11
N THR A 532 20.11 9.57 8.42
CA THR A 532 21.21 8.84 7.77
C THR A 532 20.91 8.60 6.29
N GLY A 533 19.66 8.26 5.94
CA GLY A 533 19.26 8.09 4.55
C GLY A 533 19.42 9.36 3.72
N LEU A 534 19.01 10.52 4.24
CA LEU A 534 19.19 11.81 3.55
C LEU A 534 20.67 12.20 3.43
N ILE A 535 21.48 11.95 4.47
CA ILE A 535 22.93 12.19 4.42
C ILE A 535 23.57 11.32 3.33
N THR A 536 23.27 10.03 3.28
CA THR A 536 23.78 9.10 2.25
C THR A 536 23.32 9.49 0.85
N LEU A 537 22.06 9.90 0.70
CA LEU A 537 21.50 10.32 -0.58
C LEU A 537 22.20 11.57 -1.13
N TRP A 538 22.34 12.61 -0.29
CA TRP A 538 22.95 13.87 -0.70
C TRP A 538 24.48 13.81 -0.74
N SER A 539 25.12 12.90 0.00
CA SER A 539 26.57 12.70 -0.09
C SER A 539 26.98 12.24 -1.49
N GLY A 540 26.15 11.45 -2.18
CA GLY A 540 26.35 11.08 -3.57
C GLY A 540 26.48 12.30 -4.48
N VAL A 541 25.53 13.25 -4.39
CA VAL A 541 25.57 14.49 -5.19
C VAL A 541 26.70 15.41 -4.74
N ALA A 542 26.93 15.52 -3.42
CA ALA A 542 27.97 16.39 -2.87
C ALA A 542 29.37 15.92 -3.26
N LEU A 543 29.64 14.61 -3.24
CA LEU A 543 30.93 14.04 -3.64
C LEU A 543 31.23 14.33 -5.12
N VAL A 544 30.27 14.07 -5.99
CA VAL A 544 30.42 14.37 -7.43
C VAL A 544 30.50 15.89 -7.66
N GLY A 545 29.79 16.69 -6.86
CA GLY A 545 29.84 18.15 -6.88
C GLY A 545 31.21 18.70 -6.50
N LEU A 546 31.81 18.18 -5.43
CA LEU A 546 33.16 18.52 -5.00
C LEU A 546 34.20 18.11 -6.05
N PHE A 547 34.04 16.93 -6.66
CA PHE A 547 34.87 16.48 -7.78
C PHE A 547 34.75 17.44 -8.99
N ALA A 548 33.52 17.77 -9.40
CA ALA A 548 33.25 18.69 -10.50
C ALA A 548 33.86 20.08 -10.23
N LEU A 549 33.70 20.59 -9.00
CA LEU A 549 34.25 21.87 -8.59
C LEU A 549 35.79 21.86 -8.60
N ALA A 550 36.41 20.80 -8.09
CA ALA A 550 37.86 20.64 -8.12
C ALA A 550 38.41 20.63 -9.55
N MET A 551 37.75 19.91 -10.47
CA MET A 551 38.12 19.90 -11.89
C MET A 551 37.91 21.27 -12.53
N PHE A 552 36.78 21.93 -12.28
CA PHE A 552 36.49 23.27 -12.77
C PHE A 552 37.55 24.30 -12.32
N LEU A 553 37.93 24.28 -11.05
CA LEU A 553 38.95 25.18 -10.50
C LEU A 553 40.32 24.93 -11.12
N ARG A 554 40.67 23.67 -11.42
CA ARG A 554 41.91 23.33 -12.15
C ARG A 554 41.86 23.83 -13.59
N VAL A 555 40.74 23.61 -14.31
CA VAL A 555 40.56 24.12 -15.68
C VAL A 555 40.70 25.63 -15.75
N ARG A 556 40.26 26.36 -14.71
CA ARG A 556 40.32 27.83 -14.70
C ARG A 556 41.70 28.40 -14.38
N ARG A 557 42.57 27.63 -13.72
CA ARG A 557 43.92 28.05 -13.34
C ARG A 557 44.94 27.92 -14.47
N HIS A 558 44.75 26.95 -15.35
CA HIS A 558 45.50 26.80 -16.59
C HIS A 558 44.85 27.63 -17.70
#